data_AF-A0A942DM49-F1
#
_entry.id   AF-A0A942DM49-F1
#
_cell.length_a   1.000
_cell.length_b   1.000
_cell.length_c   1.000
_cell.angle_alpha   90.00
_cell.angle_beta   90.00
_cell.angle_gamma   90.00
#
_symmetry.space_group_name_H-M   'P 1'
#
loop_
_entity.id
_entity.type
_entity.pdbx_description
1 polymer ?
#
loop_
_entity_poly.entity_id
_entity_poly.type
_entity_poly.pdbx_seq_one_letter_code
_entity_poly.pdbx_strand_id
1 'polypeptide(L)'
;MGISDKMQGFSTNVQDGVKTSSVSLICLTLRVLTGFMLGLTLALIGQELIGYGTLALVFMMVVVMGLVLKTTSGWNIGKILILDLILVLVAMLLRMYILVAP
;
A
#
# COMPACT_ATOMS: atom_id res chain seq x y z
N MET A 1 25.39 -29.53 -28.28
CA MET A 1 24.53 -28.67 -27.45
C MET A 1 25.38 -28.16 -26.30
N GLY A 2 26.07 -27.05 -26.55
CA GLY A 2 27.22 -26.65 -25.77
C GLY A 2 26.82 -26.01 -24.44
N ILE A 3 27.72 -26.09 -23.46
CA ILE A 3 27.64 -25.33 -22.19
C ILE A 3 27.32 -23.85 -22.44
N SER A 4 27.73 -23.29 -23.58
CA SER A 4 27.40 -21.93 -24.04
C SER A 4 25.89 -21.65 -24.16
N ASP A 5 25.07 -22.60 -24.62
CA ASP A 5 23.61 -22.43 -24.73
C ASP A 5 22.93 -22.47 -23.35
N LYS A 6 23.41 -23.35 -22.45
CA LYS A 6 22.94 -23.39 -21.05
C LYS A 6 23.32 -22.13 -20.28
N MET A 7 24.48 -21.54 -20.59
CA MET A 7 25.00 -20.32 -19.96
C MET A 7 24.25 -19.07 -20.45
N GLN A 8 23.86 -19.01 -21.73
CA GLN A 8 22.92 -18.00 -22.23
C GLN A 8 21.53 -18.12 -21.61
N GLY A 9 20.98 -19.34 -21.52
CA GLY A 9 19.70 -19.59 -20.85
C GLY A 9 19.71 -19.18 -19.36
N PHE A 10 20.81 -19.41 -18.65
CA PHE A 10 20.99 -18.96 -17.26
C PHE A 10 21.07 -17.43 -17.15
N SER A 11 21.83 -16.77 -18.03
CA SER A 11 21.97 -15.31 -18.04
C SER A 11 20.63 -14.61 -18.26
N THR A 12 19.82 -15.09 -19.20
CA THR A 12 18.48 -14.54 -19.48
C THR A 12 17.52 -14.77 -18.30
N ASN A 13 17.51 -15.96 -17.71
CA ASN A 13 16.68 -16.25 -16.54
C ASN A 13 17.04 -15.42 -15.31
N VAL A 14 18.33 -15.13 -15.10
CA VAL A 14 18.78 -14.23 -14.03
C VAL A 14 18.35 -12.79 -14.33
N GLN A 15 18.47 -12.34 -15.57
CA GLN A 15 18.10 -10.97 -15.96
C GLN A 15 16.59 -10.72 -15.83
N ASP A 16 15.77 -11.71 -16.19
CA ASP A 16 14.31 -11.66 -16.01
C ASP A 16 13.90 -11.79 -14.53
N GLY A 17 14.58 -12.63 -13.75
CA GLY A 17 14.35 -12.76 -12.30
C GLY A 17 14.65 -11.48 -11.52
N VAL A 18 15.71 -10.75 -11.90
CA VAL A 18 16.08 -9.46 -11.30
C VAL A 18 15.08 -8.35 -11.66
N LYS A 19 14.60 -8.32 -12.91
CA LYS A 19 13.56 -7.37 -13.34
C LYS A 19 12.24 -7.62 -12.61
N THR A 20 11.82 -8.88 -12.50
CA THR A 20 10.58 -9.24 -11.78
C THR A 20 10.68 -8.93 -10.28
N SER A 21 11.83 -9.21 -9.66
CA SER A 21 12.04 -8.93 -8.23
C SER A 21 12.01 -7.43 -7.94
N SER A 22 12.65 -6.61 -8.77
CA SER A 22 12.65 -5.15 -8.61
C SER A 22 11.25 -4.55 -8.66
N VAL A 23 10.40 -4.99 -9.60
CA VAL A 23 9.01 -4.51 -9.71
C VAL A 23 8.18 -4.96 -8.52
N SER A 24 8.37 -6.20 -8.03
CA SER A 24 7.67 -6.71 -6.85
C SER A 24 8.03 -5.94 -5.57
N LEU A 25 9.29 -5.56 -5.40
CA LEU A 25 9.75 -4.75 -4.26
C LEU A 25 9.16 -3.34 -4.29
N ILE A 26 9.14 -2.69 -5.46
CA ILE A 26 8.51 -1.36 -5.60
C ILE A 26 7.01 -1.44 -5.27
N CYS A 27 6.34 -2.49 -5.76
CA CYS A 27 4.92 -2.72 -5.49
C CYS A 27 4.66 -2.94 -3.99
N LEU A 28 5.52 -3.71 -3.30
CA LEU A 28 5.44 -3.91 -1.86
C LEU A 28 5.63 -2.59 -1.10
N THR A 29 6.66 -1.82 -1.42
CA THR A 29 6.94 -0.53 -0.77
C THR A 29 5.78 0.45 -0.93
N LEU A 30 5.20 0.56 -2.13
CA LEU A 30 4.02 1.38 -2.38
C LEU A 30 2.83 0.94 -1.52
N ARG A 31 2.55 -0.36 -1.44
CA ARG A 31 1.44 -0.90 -0.62
C ARG A 31 1.61 -0.59 0.85
N VAL A 32 2.84 -0.74 1.37
CA VAL A 32 3.16 -0.45 2.77
C VAL A 32 2.97 1.05 3.04
N LEU A 33 3.46 1.90 2.15
CA LEU A 33 3.33 3.36 2.27
C LEU A 33 1.86 3.80 2.25
N THR A 34 1.07 3.32 1.28
CA THR A 34 -0.36 3.62 1.18
C THR A 34 -1.14 3.11 2.39
N GLY A 35 -0.90 1.86 2.80
CA GLY A 35 -1.55 1.28 3.98
C GLY A 35 -1.20 2.03 5.27
N PHE A 36 0.04 2.48 5.42
CA PHE A 36 0.47 3.29 6.55
C PHE A 36 -0.22 4.65 6.57
N MET A 37 -0.24 5.38 5.45
CA MET A 37 -0.89 6.69 5.36
C MET A 37 -2.40 6.61 5.66
N LEU A 38 -3.08 5.59 5.14
CA LEU A 38 -4.50 5.36 5.39
C LEU A 38 -4.79 4.92 6.82
N GLY A 39 -3.99 4.00 7.35
CA GLY A 39 -4.11 3.57 8.74
C GLY A 39 -3.94 4.74 9.70
N LEU A 40 -2.95 5.60 9.43
CA LEU A 40 -2.66 6.76 10.26
C LEU A 40 -3.76 7.82 10.16
N THR A 41 -4.23 8.16 8.96
CA THR A 41 -5.35 9.11 8.80
C THR A 41 -6.64 8.62 9.43
N LEU A 42 -7.06 7.37 9.20
CA LEU A 42 -8.28 6.83 9.82
C LEU A 42 -8.16 6.69 11.34
N ALA A 43 -6.98 6.30 11.84
CA ALA A 43 -6.76 6.17 13.28
C ALA A 43 -6.82 7.54 13.99
N LEU A 44 -6.25 8.59 13.38
CA LEU A 44 -6.34 9.97 13.87
C LEU A 44 -7.79 10.50 13.82
N ILE A 45 -8.50 10.29 12.70
CA ILE A 45 -9.90 10.73 12.58
C ILE A 45 -10.75 10.09 13.69
N GLY A 46 -10.65 8.77 13.89
CA GLY A 46 -11.42 8.15 14.95
C GLY A 46 -10.95 8.57 16.35
N GLN A 47 -9.68 8.94 16.53
CA GLN A 47 -9.18 9.46 17.81
C GLN A 47 -9.87 10.79 18.13
N GLU A 48 -10.03 11.68 17.14
CA GLU A 48 -10.75 12.93 17.32
C GLU A 48 -12.27 12.73 17.53
N LEU A 49 -12.86 11.72 16.87
CA LEU A 49 -14.31 11.48 16.99
C LEU A 49 -14.73 10.77 18.29
N ILE A 50 -13.92 9.83 18.78
CA ILE A 50 -14.29 8.95 19.90
C ILE A 50 -13.43 9.23 21.16
N GLY A 51 -12.31 9.95 21.03
CA GLY A 51 -11.44 10.29 22.15
C GLY A 51 -10.71 9.09 22.77
N TYR A 52 -10.49 8.01 22.02
CA TYR A 52 -9.86 6.81 22.54
C TYR A 52 -8.34 6.95 22.75
N GLY A 53 -7.79 6.20 23.71
CA GLY A 53 -6.38 6.27 24.09
C GLY A 53 -5.39 5.72 23.05
N THR A 54 -4.10 5.96 23.27
CA THR A 54 -3.00 5.65 22.34
C THR A 54 -2.92 4.17 21.95
N LEU A 55 -3.28 3.25 22.85
CA LEU A 55 -3.32 1.80 22.55
C LEU A 55 -4.37 1.46 21.48
N ALA A 56 -5.56 2.07 21.55
CA ALA A 56 -6.62 1.87 20.56
C ALA A 56 -6.25 2.47 19.20
N LEU A 57 -5.52 3.60 19.20
CA LEU A 57 -4.99 4.21 17.99
C LEU A 57 -4.02 3.28 17.26
N VAL A 58 -3.04 2.74 17.96
CA VAL A 58 -2.06 1.82 17.36
C VAL A 58 -2.75 0.56 16.87
N PHE A 59 -3.71 0.03 17.61
CA PHE A 59 -4.52 -1.12 17.18
C PHE A 59 -5.28 -0.83 15.89
N MET A 60 -6.03 0.28 15.81
CA MET A 60 -6.75 0.69 14.60
C MET A 60 -5.81 0.87 13.42
N MET A 61 -4.68 1.53 13.62
CA MET A 61 -3.67 1.74 12.58
C MET A 61 -3.17 0.40 12.02
N VAL A 62 -2.77 -0.54 12.88
CA VAL A 62 -2.24 -1.85 12.46
C VAL A 62 -3.34 -2.69 11.78
N VAL A 63 -4.57 -2.65 12.28
CA VAL A 63 -5.71 -3.36 11.67
C VAL A 63 -5.97 -2.84 10.25
N VAL A 64 -6.09 -1.52 10.08
CA VAL A 64 -6.33 -0.90 8.78
C VAL A 64 -5.17 -1.17 7.82
N MET A 65 -3.93 -1.01 8.30
CA MET A 65 -2.73 -1.30 7.50
C MET A 65 -2.70 -2.76 7.05
N GLY A 66 -2.99 -3.71 7.94
CA GLY A 66 -3.10 -5.13 7.61
C GLY A 66 -4.21 -5.42 6.60
N LEU A 67 -5.34 -4.72 6.69
CA LEU A 67 -6.47 -4.85 5.76
C LEU A 67 -6.09 -4.35 4.36
N VAL A 68 -5.38 -3.24 4.26
CA VAL A 68 -4.86 -2.70 3.00
C VAL A 68 -3.82 -3.66 2.40
N LEU A 69 -2.87 -4.16 3.19
CA LEU A 69 -1.86 -5.11 2.70
C LEU A 69 -2.50 -6.43 2.22
N LYS A 70 -3.48 -6.96 2.95
CA LYS A 70 -4.21 -8.18 2.57
C LYS A 70 -5.01 -8.00 1.29
N THR A 71 -5.75 -6.89 1.18
CA THR A 71 -6.59 -6.60 0.01
C THR A 71 -5.75 -6.34 -1.24
N THR A 72 -4.63 -5.65 -1.07
CA THR A 72 -3.78 -5.23 -2.19
C THR A 72 -2.77 -6.30 -2.61
N SER A 73 -2.64 -7.41 -1.87
CA SER A 73 -1.63 -8.46 -2.08
C SER A 73 -1.57 -9.00 -3.54
N GLY A 74 -2.72 -9.19 -4.18
CA GLY A 74 -2.83 -9.70 -5.55
C GLY A 74 -2.94 -8.63 -6.65
N TRP A 75 -2.84 -7.35 -6.31
CA TRP A 75 -3.19 -6.26 -7.23
C TRP A 75 -1.98 -5.73 -7.99
N ASN A 76 -2.16 -5.44 -9.28
CA ASN A 76 -1.11 -4.85 -10.11
C ASN A 76 -0.91 -3.36 -9.76
N ILE A 77 0.29 -2.79 -9.99
CA ILE A 77 0.66 -1.41 -9.60
C ILE A 77 -0.42 -0.38 -10.00
N GLY A 78 -0.97 -0.49 -11.21
CA GLY A 78 -2.02 0.43 -11.69
C GLY A 78 -3.29 0.43 -10.82
N LYS A 79 -3.72 -0.73 -10.32
CA LYS A 79 -4.90 -0.82 -9.44
C LYS A 79 -4.65 -0.18 -8.07
N ILE A 80 -3.41 -0.24 -7.60
CA ILE A 80 -2.98 0.38 -6.33
C ILE A 80 -3.02 1.91 -6.47
N LEU A 81 -2.50 2.42 -7.59
CA LEU A 81 -2.51 3.85 -7.91
C LEU A 81 -3.93 4.40 -8.06
N ILE A 82 -4.84 3.65 -8.67
CA ILE A 82 -6.27 4.03 -8.77
C ILE A 82 -6.92 4.08 -7.39
N LEU A 83 -6.65 3.08 -6.53
CA LEU A 83 -7.15 3.08 -5.15
C LEU A 83 -6.64 4.29 -4.37
N ASP A 84 -5.34 4.59 -4.47
CA ASP A 84 -4.71 5.76 -3.85
C ASP A 84 -5.38 7.06 -4.32
N LEU A 85 -5.63 7.20 -5.63
CA LEU A 85 -6.34 8.37 -6.20
C LEU A 85 -7.77 8.51 -5.65
N ILE A 86 -8.53 7.41 -5.59
CA ILE A 86 -9.90 7.40 -5.04
C ILE A 86 -9.87 7.79 -3.56
N LEU A 87 -8.94 7.25 -2.79
CA LEU A 87 -8.81 7.53 -1.37
C LEU A 87 -8.43 8.98 -1.09
N VAL A 88 -7.53 9.56 -1.89
CA VAL A 88 -7.21 10.99 -1.80
C VAL A 88 -8.44 11.83 -2.08
N LEU A 89 -9.25 11.48 -3.09
CA LEU A 89 -10.53 12.16 -3.36
C LEU A 89 -11.48 12.06 -2.16
N VAL A 90 -11.65 10.86 -1.60
CA VAL A 90 -12.53 10.63 -0.43
C VAL A 90 -12.02 11.42 0.79
N ALA A 91 -10.71 11.46 1.02
CA ALA A 91 -10.11 12.24 2.09
C ALA A 91 -10.33 13.75 1.91
N MET A 92 -10.22 14.26 0.68
CA MET A 92 -10.54 15.67 0.39
C MET A 92 -12.02 16.00 0.63
N LEU A 93 -12.93 15.09 0.25
CA LEU A 93 -14.35 15.24 0.53
C LEU A 93 -14.62 15.22 2.04
N LEU A 94 -14.06 14.26 2.78
CA LEU A 94 -14.19 14.18 4.24
C LEU A 94 -13.63 15.43 4.93
N ARG A 95 -12.49 15.96 4.48
CA ARG A 95 -11.92 17.21 4.98
C ARG A 95 -12.90 18.38 4.79
N MET A 96 -13.57 18.46 3.64
CA MET A 96 -14.59 19.48 3.39
C MET A 96 -15.78 19.33 4.36
N TYR A 97 -16.25 18.10 4.61
CA TYR A 97 -17.33 17.88 5.59
C TYR A 97 -16.92 18.22 7.03
N ILE A 98 -15.69 17.88 7.43
CA ILE A 98 -15.17 18.19 8.78
C ILE A 98 -14.97 19.70 8.96
N LEU A 99 -14.55 20.45 7.93
CA LEU A 99 -14.37 21.91 7.98
C LEU A 99 -15.69 22.70 7.90
N VAL A 100 -16.76 22.09 7.39
CA VAL A 100 -18.09 22.71 7.26
C VAL A 100 -18.98 22.42 8.47
N ALA A 101 -18.67 21.42 9.29
CA ALA A 101 -19.33 21.21 10.57
C ALA A 101 -18.75 22.19 11.61
N PRO A 102 -19.55 23.17 12.11
CA PRO A 102 -19.14 24.08 13.18
C PRO A 102 -19.00 23.37 14.54
#